data_AF-A0A7C5HVP8-F1
#
_entry.id   AF-A0A7C5HVP8-F1
#
_cell.length_a   1.000
_cell.length_b   1.000
_cell.length_c   1.000
_cell.angle_alpha   90.00
_cell.angle_beta   90.00
_cell.angle_gamma   90.00
#
_symmetry.space_group_name_H-M   'P 1'
#
loop_
_entity.id
_entity.type
_entity.pdbx_description
1 polymer ?
#
loop_
_entity_poly.entity_id
_entity_poly.type
_entity_poly.pdbx_seq_one_letter_code
_entity_poly.pdbx_strand_id
1 'polypeptide(L)' 'MSKDNKAKNQTRKFFIYARKSTDSEDRQVRSIADQIAELKELAKKENLEIVDII' A
#
# COMPACT_ATOMS: atom_id res chain seq x y z
N MET A 1 -2.59 42.72 2.75
CA MET A 1 -3.53 41.63 3.13
C MET A 1 -2.95 40.32 2.64
N SER A 2 -2.54 39.50 3.58
CA SER A 2 -1.71 38.30 3.38
C SER A 2 -2.42 37.27 2.50
N LYS A 3 -1.72 36.77 1.48
CA LYS A 3 -2.14 35.60 0.71
C LYS A 3 -1.88 34.38 1.59
N ASP A 4 -2.94 33.84 2.19
CA ASP A 4 -2.84 32.64 3.00
C ASP A 4 -2.34 31.46 2.16
N ASN A 5 -1.09 31.08 2.45
CA ASN A 5 -0.47 29.84 2.03
C ASN A 5 -1.24 28.66 2.64
N LYS A 6 -2.25 28.14 1.94
CA LYS A 6 -2.74 26.79 2.20
C LYS A 6 -1.88 25.81 1.40
N ALA A 7 -0.72 25.48 1.95
CA ALA A 7 0.00 24.27 1.55
C ALA A 7 -1.00 23.11 1.67
N LYS A 8 -1.43 22.58 0.53
CA LYS A 8 -2.39 21.48 0.48
C LYS A 8 -1.80 20.32 1.27
N ASN A 9 -2.39 20.03 2.43
CA ASN A 9 -2.12 18.82 3.17
C ASN A 9 -2.74 17.67 2.36
N GLN A 10 -2.08 17.27 1.26
CA GLN A 10 -2.51 16.14 0.45
C GLN A 10 -2.14 14.88 1.22
N THR A 11 -3.11 14.34 1.96
CA THR A 11 -3.03 12.96 2.44
C THR A 11 -2.86 12.07 1.21
N ARG A 12 -1.65 11.53 1.02
CA ARG A 12 -1.37 10.64 -0.11
C ARG A 12 -2.12 9.33 0.12
N LYS A 13 -2.96 8.99 -0.85
CA LYS A 13 -3.76 7.76 -0.88
C LYS A 13 -3.04 6.71 -1.69
N PHE A 14 -3.02 5.47 -1.20
CA PHE A 14 -2.28 4.36 -1.80
C PHE A 14 -3.19 3.16 -2.03
N PHE A 15 -2.77 2.29 -2.95
CA PHE A 15 -3.37 0.98 -3.20
C PHE A 15 -2.33 -0.09 -2.87
N ILE A 16 -2.77 -1.20 -2.30
CA ILE A 16 -1.93 -2.41 -2.18
C ILE A 16 -2.15 -3.23 -3.44
N TYR A 17 -1.10 -3.58 -4.17
CA TYR A 17 -1.20 -4.49 -5.31
C TYR A 17 -0.44 -5.78 -5.03
N ALA A 18 -1.10 -6.93 -5.11
CA ALA A 18 -0.48 -8.22 -4.86
C ALA A 18 -0.77 -9.20 -6.01
N ARG A 19 0.29 -9.81 -6.57
CA ARG A 19 0.17 -10.76 -7.69
C ARG A 19 0.96 -12.02 -7.46
N LYS A 20 0.46 -13.16 -7.98
CA LYS A 20 1.25 -14.39 -7.99
C LYS A 20 2.41 -14.22 -8.95
N SER A 21 3.61 -14.58 -8.51
CA SER A 21 4.83 -14.51 -9.33
C SER A 21 4.91 -15.62 -10.37
N THR A 22 4.24 -16.75 -10.12
CA THR A 22 4.25 -17.98 -10.93
C THR A 22 2.94 -18.75 -10.73
N ASP A 23 2.48 -19.47 -11.76
CA ASP A 23 1.30 -20.35 -11.66
C ASP A 23 1.60 -21.70 -10.96
N SER A 24 2.87 -22.08 -10.87
CA SER A 24 3.30 -23.32 -10.20
C SER A 24 3.52 -23.06 -8.70
N GLU A 25 2.75 -23.76 -7.85
CA GLU A 25 2.84 -23.67 -6.38
C GLU A 25 4.25 -24.01 -5.86
N ASP A 26 4.94 -24.95 -6.52
CA ASP A 26 6.28 -25.43 -6.12
C ASP A 26 7.40 -24.37 -6.23
N ARG A 27 7.16 -23.26 -6.92
CA ARG A 27 8.12 -22.13 -7.05
C ARG A 27 7.66 -20.88 -6.32
N GLN A 28 6.54 -20.94 -5.60
CA GLN A 28 5.97 -19.77 -4.96
C GLN A 28 6.67 -19.49 -3.63
N VAL A 29 7.41 -18.38 -3.56
CA VAL A 29 8.19 -18.00 -2.37
C VAL A 29 7.33 -17.46 -1.23
N ARG A 30 6.19 -16.79 -1.53
CA ARG A 30 5.20 -16.33 -0.53
C ARG A 30 3.78 -16.35 -1.10
N SER A 31 2.81 -16.65 -0.24
CA SER A 31 1.40 -16.54 -0.60
C SER A 31 0.98 -15.08 -0.82
N ILE A 32 -0.12 -14.86 -1.53
CA ILE A 32 -0.68 -13.51 -1.74
C ILE A 32 -1.16 -12.89 -0.42
N ALA A 33 -1.70 -13.73 0.47
CA ALA A 33 -2.14 -13.30 1.80
C ALA A 33 -0.97 -12.73 2.62
N ASP A 34 0.19 -13.39 2.58
CA ASP A 34 1.38 -12.92 3.30
C ASP A 34 1.90 -11.59 2.75
N GLN A 35 1.91 -11.43 1.42
CA GLN A 35 2.30 -10.17 0.77
C GLN A 35 1.37 -9.02 1.20
N ILE A 36 0.06 -9.26 1.23
CA ILE A 36 -0.92 -8.26 1.67
C ILE A 36 -0.74 -7.91 3.16
N ALA A 37 -0.47 -8.91 4.01
CA ALA A 37 -0.27 -8.70 5.44
C ALA A 37 0.95 -7.80 5.72
N GLU A 38 2.08 -8.08 5.07
CA GLU A 38 3.32 -7.28 5.18
C GLU A 38 3.10 -5.84 4.70
N LEU A 39 2.41 -5.65 3.58
CA LEU A 39 2.12 -4.32 3.04
C LEU A 39 1.16 -3.52 3.94
N LYS A 40 0.20 -4.17 4.61
CA LYS A 40 -0.66 -3.54 5.61
C LYS A 40 0.12 -3.10 6.85
N GLU A 41 1.04 -3.92 7.34
CA GLU A 41 1.91 -3.55 8.47
C GLU A 41 2.80 -2.37 8.12
N LEU A 42 3.38 -2.37 6.92
CA LEU A 42 4.18 -1.26 6.43
C LEU A 42 3.34 0.03 6.32
N ALA A 43 2.14 -0.05 5.75
CA ALA A 43 1.26 1.10 5.65
C ALA A 43 0.89 1.67 7.02
N LYS A 44 0.66 0.80 8.02
CA LYS A 44 0.41 1.22 9.41
C LYS A 44 1.63 1.90 10.02
N LYS A 45 2.83 1.36 9.82
CA LYS A 45 4.09 1.92 10.34
C LYS A 45 4.40 3.30 9.77
N GLU A 46 4.15 3.48 8.47
CA GLU A 46 4.43 4.70 7.73
C GLU A 46 3.24 5.69 7.73
N ASN A 47 2.15 5.36 8.44
CA ASN A 47 0.92 6.15 8.52
C ASN A 47 0.34 6.50 7.14
N LEU A 48 0.32 5.50 6.24
CA LEU A 48 -0.22 5.62 4.88
C LEU A 48 -1.71 5.30 4.84
N GLU A 49 -2.46 6.09 4.09
CA GLU A 49 -3.87 5.81 3.81
C GLU A 49 -3.98 4.82 2.65
N ILE A 50 -4.41 3.58 2.94
CA ILE A 50 -4.71 2.58 1.92
C ILE A 50 -6.20 2.69 1.55
N VAL A 51 -6.49 2.88 0.26
CA VAL A 51 -7.85 3.01 -0.26
C VAL A 51 -8.43 1.67 -0.67
N ASP A 52 -7.62 0.79 -1.27
CA ASP A 52 -8.06 -0.53 -1.71
C ASP A 52 -6.88 -1.48 -1.92
N ILE A 53 -7.21 -2.76 -2.15
CA ILE A 53 -6.28 -3.85 -2.46
C ILE A 53 -6.66 -4.44 -3.82
N ILE A 54 -5.71 -4.49 -4.75
CA ILE A 54 -5.87 -4.89 -6.16
C ILE A 54 -5.01 -6.11 -6.47
#